data_AF-A0A4Q9GD73-F1
#
_entry.id   AF-A0A4Q9GD73-F1
#
_cell.length_a   1.000
_cell.length_b   1.000
_cell.length_c   1.000
_cell.angle_alpha   90.00
_cell.angle_beta   90.00
_cell.angle_gamma   90.00
#
_symmetry.space_group_name_H-M   'P 1'
#
loop_
_entity.id
_entity.type
_entity.pdbx_description
1 polymer ?
#
loop_
_entity_poly.entity_id
_entity_poly.type
_entity_poly.pdbx_seq_one_letter_code
_entity_poly.pdbx_strand_id
1 'polypeptide(L)'
;MTETRRSGIAAYDRERALPRLIAIGPSELHDRGPDIRRKIVARLIRAWRAERRRGIAGHWAYDLNRHLALSQALAAESRSL
;
A
#
# COMPACT_ATOMS: atom_id res chain seq x y z
N MET A 1 18.61 26.64 -1.40
CA MET A 1 18.74 25.37 -0.66
C MET A 1 17.56 24.49 -1.04
N THR A 2 17.68 23.63 -2.04
CA THR A 2 16.58 22.78 -2.51
C THR A 2 16.47 21.54 -1.63
N GLU A 3 15.37 21.43 -0.89
CA GLU A 3 15.06 20.27 -0.05
C GLU A 3 14.74 19.06 -0.94
N THR A 4 15.51 17.98 -0.82
CA THR A 4 15.26 16.73 -1.54
C THR A 4 14.01 16.05 -0.97
N ARG A 5 12.86 16.27 -1.61
CA ARG A 5 11.60 15.65 -1.20
C ARG A 5 11.68 14.13 -1.44
N ARG A 6 11.50 13.32 -0.40
CA ARG A 6 11.42 11.86 -0.55
C ARG A 6 10.23 11.51 -1.44
N SER A 7 10.38 10.49 -2.30
CA SER A 7 9.33 9.97 -3.17
C SER A 7 9.29 8.44 -3.13
N GLY A 8 8.16 7.88 -3.55
CA GLY A 8 7.95 6.44 -3.64
C GLY A 8 8.04 5.72 -2.31
N ILE A 9 8.70 4.56 -2.28
CA ILE A 9 8.88 3.73 -1.09
C ILE A 9 9.56 4.52 0.05
N ALA A 10 10.49 5.43 -0.26
CA ALA A 10 11.20 6.23 0.74
C ALA A 10 10.32 7.29 1.42
N ALA A 11 9.16 7.61 0.83
CA ALA A 11 8.15 8.51 1.37
C ALA A 11 6.92 7.77 1.91
N TYR A 12 6.97 6.44 1.97
CA TYR A 12 5.87 5.64 2.47
C TYR A 12 5.60 5.95 3.95
N ASP A 13 4.41 6.48 4.20
CA ASP A 13 3.86 6.69 5.53
C ASP A 13 2.70 5.71 5.70
N ARG A 14 2.90 4.72 6.58
CA ARG A 14 1.94 3.64 6.86
C ARG A 14 0.60 4.19 7.34
N GLU A 15 0.61 5.15 8.25
CA GLU A 15 -0.58 5.69 8.91
C GLU A 15 -1.43 6.51 7.94
N ARG A 16 -0.78 7.19 6.99
CA ARG A 16 -1.48 7.92 5.92
C ARG A 16 -1.92 7.00 4.79
N ALA A 17 -1.10 6.03 4.39
CA ALA A 17 -1.34 5.22 3.20
C ALA A 17 -2.36 4.10 3.46
N LEU A 18 -2.17 3.26 4.47
CA LEU A 18 -2.92 2.01 4.62
C LEU A 18 -4.44 2.20 4.71
N PRO A 19 -4.99 3.17 5.46
CA PRO A 19 -6.44 3.36 5.56
C PRO A 19 -7.12 3.70 4.22
N ARG A 20 -6.37 4.29 3.27
CA ARG A 20 -6.87 4.62 1.92
C ARG A 20 -6.78 3.44 0.95
N LEU A 21 -5.92 2.47 1.25
CA LEU A 21 -5.63 1.35 0.35
C LEU A 21 -6.38 0.08 0.73
N ILE A 22 -6.54 -0.19 2.02
CA ILE A 22 -7.14 -1.41 2.58
C ILE A 22 -7.95 -1.11 3.85
N ALA A 23 -8.93 -1.94 4.17
CA ALA A 23 -9.78 -1.81 5.35
C ALA A 23 -9.06 -2.21 6.65
N ILE A 24 -8.31 -1.30 7.28
CA ILE A 24 -7.46 -1.56 8.47
C ILE A 24 -8.02 -0.89 9.72
N GLY A 25 -7.97 -1.58 10.86
CA GLY A 25 -8.34 -1.02 12.16
C GLY A 25 -7.18 -0.26 12.83
N PRO A 26 -7.45 0.65 13.79
CA PRO A 26 -6.41 1.41 14.49
C PRO A 26 -5.37 0.53 15.21
N SER A 27 -5.78 -0.58 15.84
CA SER A 27 -4.84 -1.47 16.54
C SER A 27 -3.84 -2.12 15.57
N GLU A 28 -4.33 -2.69 14.47
CA GLU A 28 -3.50 -3.25 13.40
C GLU A 28 -2.58 -2.20 12.75
N LEU A 29 -3.07 -0.96 12.61
CA LEU A 29 -2.33 0.12 11.99
C LEU A 29 -1.07 0.47 12.80
N HIS A 30 -1.17 0.50 14.13
CA HIS A 30 -0.07 0.85 15.03
C HIS A 30 0.82 -0.35 15.41
N ASP A 31 0.31 -1.57 15.29
CA ASP A 31 1.10 -2.78 15.56
C ASP A 31 2.24 -2.96 14.53
N ARG A 32 3.48 -3.05 15.02
CA ARG A 32 4.70 -3.21 14.21
C ARG A 32 5.21 -4.66 14.17
N GLY A 33 4.51 -5.59 14.81
CA GLY A 33 4.85 -6.99 14.89
C GLY A 33 4.77 -7.71 13.54
N PRO A 34 5.56 -8.79 13.36
CA PRO A 34 5.65 -9.50 12.09
C PRO A 34 4.33 -10.16 11.68
N ASP A 35 3.50 -10.60 12.63
CA ASP A 35 2.22 -11.25 12.31
C ASP A 35 1.18 -10.30 11.73
N ILE A 36 1.05 -9.10 12.31
CA ILE A 36 0.19 -8.07 11.74
C ILE A 36 0.73 -7.61 10.39
N ARG A 37 2.06 -7.49 10.24
CA ARG A 37 2.66 -7.15 8.96
C ARG A 37 2.34 -8.17 7.87
N ARG A 38 2.40 -9.48 8.16
CA ARG A 38 1.99 -10.54 7.22
C ARG A 38 0.53 -10.40 6.79
N LYS A 39 -0.37 -10.09 7.74
CA LYS A 39 -1.79 -9.83 7.43
C LYS A 39 -1.98 -8.63 6.52
N ILE A 40 -1.25 -7.54 6.78
CA ILE A 40 -1.27 -6.33 5.95
C ILE A 40 -0.76 -6.62 4.54
N VAL A 41 0.39 -7.29 4.41
CA VAL A 41 0.97 -7.69 3.11
C VAL A 41 -0.02 -8.55 2.32
N ALA A 42 -0.65 -9.54 2.95
CA ALA A 42 -1.65 -10.38 2.28
C ALA A 42 -2.84 -9.56 1.76
N ARG A 43 -3.31 -8.55 2.51
CA ARG A 43 -4.40 -7.66 2.11
C ARG A 43 -3.98 -6.72 0.98
N LEU A 44 -2.76 -6.18 1.02
CA LEU A 44 -2.19 -5.35 -0.05
C LEU A 44 -2.07 -6.15 -1.35
N ILE A 45 -1.61 -7.41 -1.31
CA ILE A 45 -1.54 -8.28 -2.50
C ILE A 45 -2.92 -8.47 -3.12
N ARG A 46 -3.95 -8.74 -2.30
CA ARG A 46 -5.32 -8.91 -2.78
C ARG A 46 -5.85 -7.64 -3.44
N ALA A 47 -5.66 -6.48 -2.80
CA ALA A 47 -6.08 -5.19 -3.33
C ALA A 47 -5.33 -4.83 -4.63
N TRP A 48 -4.01 -5.04 -4.68
CA TRP A 48 -3.19 -4.79 -5.87
C TRP A 48 -3.59 -5.67 -7.05
N ARG A 49 -3.84 -6.97 -6.82
CA ARG A 49 -4.35 -7.88 -7.87
C ARG A 49 -5.73 -7.47 -8.37
N ALA A 50 -6.61 -6.97 -7.50
CA ALA A 50 -7.92 -6.45 -7.92
C ALA A 50 -7.77 -5.21 -8.81
N GLU A 51 -6.92 -4.26 -8.41
CA GLU A 51 -6.65 -3.04 -9.17
C GLU A 51 -6.00 -3.35 -10.53
N ARG A 52 -5.00 -4.24 -10.55
CA ARG A 52 -4.36 -4.70 -11.78
C ARG A 52 -5.35 -5.36 -12.75
N ARG A 53 -6.28 -6.18 -12.24
CA ARG A 53 -7.34 -6.78 -13.07
C ARG A 53 -8.26 -5.74 -13.70
N ARG A 54 -8.63 -4.69 -12.95
CA ARG A 54 -9.41 -3.57 -13.51
C ARG A 54 -8.65 -2.86 -14.63
N GLY A 55 -7.36 -2.58 -14.43
CA GLY A 55 -6.51 -1.96 -15.44
C GLY A 55 -6.41 -2.79 -16.72
N ILE A 56 -6.21 -4.11 -16.60
CA ILE A 56 -6.18 -5.03 -17.75
C ILE A 56 -7.52 -5.05 -18.49
N ALA A 57 -8.64 -4.99 -17.77
CA ALA A 57 -9.97 -5.01 -18.35
C ALA A 57 -10.41 -3.66 -18.96
N GLY A 58 -9.58 -2.60 -18.87
CA GLY A 58 -9.99 -1.24 -19.23
C GLY A 58 -11.19 -0.74 -18.41
N HIS A 59 -11.36 -1.28 -17.20
CA HIS A 59 -12.54 -1.01 -16.39
C HIS A 59 -12.51 0.44 -15.89
N TRP A 60 -13.64 1.15 -15.97
CA TRP A 60 -13.75 2.57 -15.62
C TRP A 60 -13.26 2.90 -14.20
N ALA A 61 -13.45 1.98 -13.26
CA ALA A 61 -13.00 2.11 -11.87
C ALA A 61 -11.49 1.81 -11.65
N TYR A 62 -10.71 1.62 -12.71
CA TYR A 62 -9.26 1.51 -12.60
C TYR A 62 -8.65 2.86 -12.21
N ASP A 63 -7.78 2.85 -11.21
CA ASP A 63 -7.05 4.05 -10.77
C ASP A 63 -5.54 3.78 -10.75
N LEU A 64 -4.80 4.48 -11.61
CA LEU A 64 -3.34 4.39 -11.71
C LEU A 64 -2.62 4.88 -10.44
N ASN A 65 -3.12 5.94 -9.80
CA ASN A 65 -2.54 6.45 -8.56
C ASN A 65 -2.72 5.45 -7.44
N ARG A 66 -3.91 4.84 -7.37
CA ARG A 66 -4.19 3.75 -6.43
C ARG A 66 -3.32 2.52 -6.71
N HIS A 67 -3.11 2.16 -7.98
CA HIS A 67 -2.21 1.08 -8.36
C HIS A 67 -0.78 1.34 -7.84
N LEU A 68 -0.23 2.52 -8.14
CA LEU A 68 1.12 2.89 -7.71
C LEU A 68 1.25 2.90 -6.19
N ALA A 69 0.27 3.46 -5.48
CA ALA A 69 0.25 3.49 -4.02
C ALA A 69 0.20 2.09 -3.41
N LEU A 70 -0.59 1.16 -3.99
CA LEU A 70 -0.62 -0.25 -3.58
C LEU A 70 0.72 -0.94 -3.80
N SER A 71 1.38 -0.71 -4.94
CA SER A 71 2.71 -1.26 -5.23
C SER A 71 3.77 -0.74 -4.27
N GLN A 72 3.77 0.56 -3.98
CA GLN A 72 4.72 1.18 -3.04
C GLN A 72 4.52 0.68 -1.61
N ALA A 73 3.28 0.65 -1.13
CA ALA A 73 2.97 0.14 0.21
C ALA A 73 3.34 -1.35 0.34
N LEU A 74 3.04 -2.17 -0.66
CA LEU A 74 3.39 -3.59 -0.66
C LEU A 74 4.92 -3.79 -0.60
N ALA A 75 5.67 -3.04 -1.40
CA ALA A 75 7.13 -3.12 -1.41
C ALA A 75 7.74 -2.66 -0.09
N ALA A 76 7.21 -1.59 0.52
CA ALA A 76 7.66 -1.09 1.82
C ALA A 76 7.39 -2.11 2.94
N GLU A 77 6.15 -2.62 3.02
CA GLU A 77 5.75 -3.58 4.05
C GLU A 77 6.47 -4.94 3.91
N SER A 78 6.75 -5.38 2.69
CA SER A 78 7.47 -6.64 2.45
C SER A 78 8.95 -6.58 2.81
N ARG A 79 9.60 -5.41 2.72
CA ARG A 79 11.01 -5.22 3.11
C ARG A 79 11.23 -5.27 4.63
N SER A 80 10.17 -5.09 5.40
CA SER A 80 10.20 -5.05 6.87
C SER A 80 9.65 -6.33 7.52
N LEU A 81 9.44 -7.38 6.72
CA LEU A 81 9.15 -8.75 7.18
C LEU A 81 10.45 -9.52 7.41
#